data_AF-A0A956AWN0-F1
#
_entry.id   AF-A0A956AWN0-F1
#
_cell.length_a   1.000
_cell.length_b   1.000
_cell.length_c   1.000
_cell.angle_alpha   90.00
_cell.angle_beta   90.00
_cell.angle_gamma   90.00
#
_symmetry.space_group_name_H-M   'P 1'
#
loop_
_entity.id
_entity.type
_entity.pdbx_description
1 polymer ?
#
loop_
_entity_poly.entity_id
_entity_poly.type
_entity_poly.pdbx_seq_one_letter_code
_entity_poly.pdbx_strand_id
1 'polypeptide(L)'
;MADTPDDRILVELLDESSGETLIAEVCAEIEYEGALYALLIPAEPLVTLLRFDPSDDESELEEMEPSDFGPIEETINKQLGKHDCRIEVRADEFILTGDPPESFYDDPETIEVETENGDKELLILQEIKVSKKLGYMVAVAADPPMYPAELLDGGKARLLSPEALAGDLGEAFNEARDMFFGEDDEEAV
;
A
#
# COMPACT_ATOMS: atom_id res chain seq x y z
N MET A 1 -14.79 21.95 23.01
CA MET A 1 -13.78 20.90 23.21
C MET A 1 -14.48 19.62 22.79
N ALA A 2 -14.35 19.26 21.52
CA ALA A 2 -14.79 17.97 21.03
C ALA A 2 -13.57 17.05 21.18
N ASP A 3 -13.70 16.01 21.99
CA ASP A 3 -12.83 14.84 21.92
C ASP A 3 -12.98 14.27 20.51
N THR A 4 -11.96 14.39 19.66
CA THR A 4 -11.78 13.51 18.52
C THR A 4 -11.23 12.20 19.11
N PRO A 5 -11.97 11.09 19.12
CA PRO A 5 -11.33 9.81 19.41
C PRO A 5 -10.48 9.46 18.19
N ASP A 6 -9.17 9.48 18.40
CA ASP A 6 -8.12 8.94 17.53
C ASP A 6 -8.17 7.39 17.53
N ASP A 7 -9.38 6.81 17.56
CA ASP A 7 -9.60 5.37 17.64
C ASP A 7 -9.73 4.83 16.21
N ARG A 8 -8.58 4.72 15.54
CA ARG A 8 -8.46 4.00 14.27
C ARG A 8 -9.02 2.58 14.46
N ILE A 9 -10.05 2.23 13.71
CA ILE A 9 -10.64 0.88 13.77
C ILE A 9 -9.78 -0.03 12.91
N LEU A 10 -9.05 -0.94 13.56
CA LEU A 10 -8.23 -1.93 12.89
C LEU A 10 -8.98 -3.25 12.72
N VAL A 11 -8.86 -3.84 11.54
CA VAL A 11 -9.47 -5.14 11.19
C VAL A 11 -8.45 -6.06 10.54
N GLU A 12 -8.64 -7.37 10.72
CA GLU A 12 -7.90 -8.40 9.99
C GLU A 12 -8.55 -8.63 8.63
N LEU A 13 -7.92 -8.13 7.56
CA LEU A 13 -8.33 -8.39 6.19
C LEU A 13 -7.85 -9.78 5.76
N LEU A 14 -8.79 -10.67 5.46
CA LEU A 14 -8.52 -12.03 5.02
C LEU A 14 -8.30 -12.05 3.50
N ASP A 15 -7.12 -12.50 3.09
CA ASP A 15 -6.92 -12.98 1.72
C ASP A 15 -7.34 -14.45 1.65
N GLU A 16 -8.43 -14.72 0.94
CA GLU A 16 -8.97 -16.07 0.79
C GLU A 16 -8.05 -17.00 -0.03
N SER A 17 -7.12 -16.44 -0.82
CA SER A 17 -6.23 -17.21 -1.69
C SER A 17 -5.02 -17.78 -0.95
N SER A 18 -4.35 -16.96 -0.14
CA SER A 18 -3.21 -17.37 0.70
C SER A 18 -3.63 -17.91 2.07
N GLY A 19 -4.81 -17.51 2.57
CA GLY A 19 -5.24 -17.74 3.94
C GLY A 19 -4.47 -16.89 4.97
N GLU A 20 -3.64 -15.95 4.50
CA GLU A 20 -2.95 -14.97 5.33
C GLU A 20 -3.82 -13.74 5.56
N THR A 21 -3.41 -12.91 6.52
CA THR A 21 -4.15 -11.71 6.94
C THR A 21 -3.27 -10.48 6.88
N LEU A 22 -3.83 -9.40 6.37
CA LEU A 22 -3.26 -8.06 6.46
C LEU A 22 -4.02 -7.26 7.53
N ILE A 23 -3.32 -6.48 8.34
CA ILE A 23 -3.98 -5.54 9.27
C ILE A 23 -4.31 -4.28 8.49
N ALA A 24 -5.58 -3.89 8.52
CA ALA A 24 -6.09 -2.74 7.78
C ALA A 24 -6.89 -1.80 8.69
N GLU A 25 -6.86 -0.52 8.36
CA GLU A 25 -7.64 0.54 8.99
C GLU A 25 -8.94 0.79 8.20
N VAL A 26 -10.05 0.96 8.92
CA VAL A 26 -11.33 1.33 8.33
C VAL A 26 -11.35 2.84 8.04
N CYS A 27 -11.35 3.20 6.75
CA CYS A 27 -11.44 4.60 6.31
C CYS A 27 -12.88 5.08 6.22
N ALA A 28 -13.77 4.21 5.73
CA ALA A 28 -15.18 4.50 5.56
C ALA A 28 -16.01 3.24 5.77
N GLU A 29 -17.19 3.40 6.36
CA GLU A 29 -18.19 2.34 6.49
C GLU A 29 -19.37 2.60 5.56
N ILE A 30 -19.88 1.55 4.94
CA ILE A 30 -20.99 1.60 3.98
C ILE A 30 -22.02 0.56 4.39
N GLU A 31 -23.24 0.99 4.73
CA GLU A 31 -24.36 0.08 4.96
C GLU A 31 -25.13 -0.13 3.65
N TYR A 32 -25.18 -1.36 3.15
CA TYR A 32 -25.87 -1.70 1.90
C TYR A 32 -26.62 -3.03 2.07
N GLU A 33 -27.90 -3.03 1.70
CA GLU A 33 -28.79 -4.21 1.78
C GLU A 33 -28.78 -4.95 3.14
N GLY A 34 -28.49 -4.24 4.24
CA GLY A 34 -28.47 -4.79 5.60
C GLY A 34 -27.16 -5.49 5.99
N ALA A 35 -26.12 -5.38 5.17
CA ALA A 35 -24.75 -5.75 5.51
C ALA A 35 -23.89 -4.48 5.69
N LEU A 36 -22.83 -4.61 6.49
CA LEU A 36 -21.87 -3.54 6.73
C LEU A 36 -20.59 -3.82 5.94
N TYR A 37 -20.23 -2.89 5.08
CA TYR A 37 -19.05 -2.90 4.26
C TYR A 37 -18.09 -1.81 4.72
N ALA A 38 -16.82 -1.92 4.34
CA ALA A 38 -15.83 -0.92 4.63
C ALA A 38 -14.83 -0.76 3.48
N LEU A 39 -14.36 0.48 3.33
CA LEU A 39 -13.18 0.80 2.53
C LEU A 39 -11.99 0.79 3.47
N LEU A 40 -11.03 -0.10 3.19
CA LEU A 40 -9.90 -0.35 4.07
C LEU A 40 -8.59 0.12 3.42
N ILE A 41 -7.68 0.64 4.23
CA ILE A 41 -6.27 0.85 3.85
C ILE A 41 -5.36 0.00 4.72
N PRO A 42 -4.21 -0.47 4.22
CA PRO A 42 -3.21 -1.16 5.04
C PRO A 42 -2.78 -0.29 6.22
N ALA A 43 -2.74 -0.87 7.42
CA ALA A 43 -2.30 -0.15 8.62
C ALA A 43 -0.77 0.08 8.64
N GLU A 44 -0.03 -0.79 7.95
CA GLU A 44 1.40 -0.66 7.70
C GLU A 44 1.62 -0.31 6.22
N PRO A 45 2.58 0.56 5.87
CA PRO A 45 2.80 0.95 4.48
C PRO A 45 3.18 -0.24 3.61
N LEU A 46 2.45 -0.42 2.51
CA LEU A 46 2.84 -1.36 1.46
C LEU A 46 3.89 -0.71 0.57
N VAL A 47 4.95 -1.45 0.28
CA VAL A 47 6.04 -0.98 -0.58
C VAL A 47 6.11 -1.78 -1.86
N THR A 48 6.60 -1.14 -2.91
CA THR A 48 6.99 -1.79 -4.15
C THR A 48 8.51 -1.83 -4.21
N LEU A 49 9.06 -2.98 -4.57
CA LEU A 49 10.49 -3.14 -4.85
C LEU A 49 10.71 -3.11 -6.36
N LEU A 50 11.49 -2.14 -6.83
CA LEU A 50 11.87 -2.02 -8.23
C LEU A 50 13.35 -2.36 -8.40
N ARG A 51 13.68 -3.19 -9.37
CA ARG A 51 15.05 -3.51 -9.76
C ARG A 51 15.50 -2.59 -10.90
N PHE A 52 16.73 -2.10 -10.83
CA PHE A 52 17.33 -1.25 -11.87
C PHE A 52 18.84 -1.51 -12.06
N ASP A 53 19.42 -1.06 -13.19
CA ASP A 53 20.88 -1.06 -13.43
C ASP A 53 21.44 0.35 -13.13
N PRO A 54 22.18 0.56 -12.02
CA PRO A 54 22.72 1.88 -11.67
C PRO A 54 23.81 2.41 -12.62
N SER A 55 24.25 1.61 -13.59
CA SER A 55 25.20 2.03 -14.63
C SER A 55 24.55 2.42 -15.95
N ASP A 56 23.23 2.27 -16.05
CA ASP A 56 22.44 2.58 -17.23
C ASP A 56 21.23 3.41 -16.82
N ASP A 57 21.33 4.73 -16.99
CA ASP A 57 20.26 5.66 -16.62
C ASP A 57 18.98 5.45 -17.46
N GLU A 58 19.05 4.68 -18.55
CA GLU A 58 17.92 4.31 -19.40
C GLU A 58 17.37 2.90 -19.08
N SER A 59 17.82 2.26 -18.00
CA SER A 59 17.36 0.91 -17.65
C SER A 59 15.88 0.92 -17.26
N GLU A 60 15.11 -0.02 -17.82
CA GLU A 60 13.72 -0.24 -17.41
C GLU A 60 13.66 -0.65 -15.93
N LEU A 61 12.71 -0.05 -15.20
CA LEU A 61 12.41 -0.44 -13.82
C LEU A 61 11.58 -1.71 -13.85
N GLU A 62 12.07 -2.77 -13.21
CA GLU A 62 11.36 -4.05 -13.13
C GLU A 62 10.78 -4.22 -11.72
N GLU A 63 9.46 -4.29 -11.61
CA GLU A 63 8.78 -4.64 -10.36
C GLU A 63 9.16 -6.07 -9.93
N MET A 64 9.46 -6.22 -8.64
CA MET A 64 9.83 -7.48 -8.04
C MET A 64 8.62 -8.08 -7.33
N GLU A 65 8.42 -9.38 -7.52
CA GLU A 65 7.41 -10.14 -6.80
C GLU A 65 7.90 -10.54 -5.38
N PRO A 66 7.02 -10.61 -4.37
CA PRO A 66 7.37 -11.06 -3.02
C PRO A 66 8.02 -12.44 -2.97
N SER A 67 7.62 -13.33 -3.88
CA SER A 67 8.21 -14.67 -4.00
C SER A 67 9.72 -14.67 -4.33
N ASP A 68 10.24 -13.59 -4.94
CA ASP A 68 11.64 -13.44 -5.34
C ASP A 68 12.51 -12.71 -4.29
N PHE A 69 11.94 -12.31 -3.16
CA PHE A 69 12.62 -11.45 -2.18
C PHE A 69 13.65 -12.17 -1.31
N GLY A 70 13.40 -13.43 -0.95
CA GLY A 70 14.22 -14.19 0.00
C GLY A 70 15.75 -14.17 -0.29
N PRO A 71 16.21 -14.29 -1.55
CA PRO A 71 17.63 -14.18 -1.90
C PRO A 71 18.28 -12.82 -1.60
N ILE A 72 17.51 -11.72 -1.55
CA ILE A 72 18.04 -10.35 -1.38
C ILE A 72 17.62 -9.70 -0.05
N GLU A 73 16.70 -10.31 0.68
CA GLU A 73 16.14 -9.83 1.95
C GLU A 73 17.20 -9.29 2.90
N GLU A 74 18.25 -10.09 3.19
CA GLU A 74 19.32 -9.68 4.12
C GLU A 74 20.02 -8.39 3.64
N THR A 75 20.21 -8.25 2.33
CA THR A 75 20.90 -7.09 1.75
C THR A 75 20.04 -5.84 1.86
N ILE A 76 18.75 -5.95 1.53
CA ILE A 76 17.80 -4.84 1.59
C ILE A 76 17.58 -4.42 3.05
N ASN A 77 17.24 -5.36 3.92
CA ASN A 77 16.95 -5.08 5.33
C ASN A 77 18.17 -4.57 6.10
N LYS A 78 19.40 -4.90 5.68
CA LYS A 78 20.62 -4.29 6.24
C LYS A 78 20.77 -2.81 5.90
N GLN A 79 20.29 -2.37 4.74
CA GLN A 79 20.33 -0.95 4.37
C GLN A 79 19.21 -0.18 5.05
N LEU A 80 17.99 -0.72 5.02
CA LEU A 80 16.82 -0.15 5.69
C LEU A 80 17.01 -0.07 7.21
N GLY A 81 17.70 -1.03 7.82
CA GLY A 81 18.00 -1.00 9.26
C GLY A 81 18.89 0.17 9.71
N LYS A 82 19.44 0.97 8.79
CA LYS A 82 20.10 2.25 9.13
C LYS A 82 19.10 3.36 9.46
N HIS A 83 17.84 3.16 9.06
CA HIS A 83 16.70 4.02 9.25
C HIS A 83 15.68 3.36 10.18
N ASP A 84 16.09 2.39 11.00
CA ASP A 84 15.20 1.68 11.95
C ASP A 84 13.95 1.03 11.31
N CYS A 85 14.03 0.68 10.03
CA CYS A 85 12.97 0.01 9.29
C CYS A 85 13.45 -1.26 8.55
N ARG A 86 12.51 -2.09 8.10
CA ARG A 86 12.74 -3.30 7.31
C ARG A 86 11.51 -3.66 6.48
N ILE A 87 11.69 -4.50 5.48
CA ILE A 87 10.62 -5.09 4.70
C ILE A 87 10.32 -6.50 5.20
N GLU A 88 9.05 -6.80 5.39
CA GLU A 88 8.50 -8.13 5.61
C GLU A 88 7.57 -8.52 4.47
N VAL A 89 7.45 -9.81 4.18
CA VAL A 89 6.46 -10.33 3.24
C VAL A 89 5.31 -10.95 4.04
N ARG A 90 4.07 -10.49 3.82
CA ARG A 90 2.85 -11.09 4.38
C ARG A 90 1.72 -10.96 3.37
N ALA A 91 0.90 -12.01 3.21
CA ALA A 91 -0.22 -12.03 2.28
C ALA A 91 0.17 -11.63 0.85
N ASP A 92 1.35 -12.09 0.40
CA ASP A 92 1.94 -11.76 -0.91
C ASP A 92 2.10 -10.25 -1.16
N GLU A 93 2.38 -9.48 -0.08
CA GLU A 93 2.67 -8.05 -0.13
C GLU A 93 3.99 -7.75 0.58
N PHE A 94 4.71 -6.71 0.13
CA PHE A 94 5.83 -6.16 0.89
C PHE A 94 5.35 -5.09 1.86
N ILE A 95 5.66 -5.26 3.13
CA ILE A 95 5.26 -4.37 4.21
C ILE A 95 6.49 -3.72 4.82
N LEU A 96 6.50 -2.38 4.85
CA LEU A 96 7.50 -1.62 5.58
C LEU A 96 7.14 -1.62 7.07
N THR A 97 8.02 -2.20 7.89
CA THR A 97 7.85 -2.31 9.34
C THR A 97 8.98 -1.58 10.06
N GLY A 98 8.74 -1.17 11.30
CA GLY A 98 9.67 -0.40 12.13
C GLY A 98 9.23 1.05 12.29
N ASP A 99 10.13 1.87 12.83
CA ASP A 99 9.86 3.28 13.17
C ASP A 99 10.88 4.19 12.47
N PRO A 100 10.80 4.34 11.13
CA PRO A 100 11.73 5.20 10.42
C PRO A 100 11.59 6.66 10.84
N PRO A 101 12.70 7.42 10.85
CA PRO A 101 12.67 8.84 11.17
C PRO A 101 11.86 9.60 10.11
N GLU A 102 11.25 10.73 10.47
CA GLU A 102 10.47 11.57 9.53
C GLU A 102 11.25 11.89 8.25
N SER A 103 12.56 12.13 8.36
CA SER A 103 13.47 12.38 7.23
C SER A 103 13.57 11.24 6.21
N PHE A 104 13.07 10.05 6.52
CA PHE A 104 12.98 8.93 5.58
C PHE A 104 11.87 9.15 4.54
N TYR A 105 10.88 9.97 4.87
CA TYR A 105 9.75 10.32 4.01
C TYR A 105 9.85 11.74 3.46
N ASP A 106 10.92 12.48 3.77
CA ASP A 106 11.10 13.85 3.31
C ASP A 106 11.56 13.87 1.84
N ASP A 107 10.90 14.72 1.03
CA ASP A 107 11.21 14.99 -0.37
C ASP A 107 11.44 13.73 -1.24
N PRO A 108 10.52 12.74 -1.25
CA PRO A 108 10.68 11.56 -2.07
C PRO A 108 10.63 11.92 -3.56
N GLU A 109 11.44 11.24 -4.36
CA GLU A 109 11.36 11.37 -5.82
C GLU A 109 10.12 10.61 -6.32
N THR A 110 9.27 11.29 -7.07
CA THR A 110 8.10 10.68 -7.72
C THR A 110 8.48 10.10 -9.07
N ILE A 111 8.07 8.85 -9.30
CA ILE A 111 8.21 8.17 -10.59
C ILE A 111 6.86 7.60 -11.03
N GLU A 112 6.67 7.48 -12.34
CA GLU A 112 5.51 6.82 -12.94
C GLU A 112 5.97 5.48 -13.52
N VAL A 113 5.29 4.39 -13.13
CA VAL A 113 5.58 3.03 -13.60
C VAL A 113 4.35 2.51 -14.33
N GLU A 114 4.51 2.19 -15.62
CA GLU A 114 3.46 1.53 -16.41
C GLU A 114 3.29 0.08 -15.91
N THR A 115 2.09 -0.25 -15.44
CA THR A 115 1.74 -1.62 -15.01
C THR A 115 0.61 -2.19 -15.86
N GLU A 116 0.36 -3.50 -15.73
CA GLU A 116 -0.78 -4.15 -16.42
C GLU A 116 -2.15 -3.54 -16.04
N ASN A 117 -2.23 -2.87 -14.89
CA ASN A 117 -3.44 -2.22 -14.38
C ASN A 117 -3.47 -0.70 -14.63
N GLY A 118 -2.55 -0.19 -15.44
CA GLY A 118 -2.37 1.24 -15.72
C GLY A 118 -1.13 1.81 -15.05
N ASP A 119 -0.92 3.12 -15.25
CA ASP A 119 0.21 3.84 -14.70
C ASP A 119 0.06 3.96 -13.17
N LYS A 120 1.12 3.64 -12.43
CA LYS A 120 1.20 3.82 -10.99
C LYS A 120 2.17 4.94 -10.67
N GLU A 121 1.73 5.91 -9.89
CA GLU A 121 2.61 6.92 -9.31
C GLU A 121 3.22 6.40 -8.00
N LEU A 122 4.54 6.33 -7.95
CA LEU A 122 5.29 5.81 -6.83
C LEU A 122 6.25 6.88 -6.28
N LEU A 123 6.35 6.93 -4.96
CA LEU A 123 7.28 7.77 -4.21
C LEU A 123 8.49 6.92 -3.80
N ILE A 124 9.67 7.23 -4.31
CA ILE A 124 10.91 6.54 -3.96
C ILE A 124 11.34 6.95 -2.55
N LEU A 125 11.31 6.00 -1.62
CA LEU A 125 11.79 6.19 -0.26
C LEU A 125 13.29 5.95 -0.15
N GLN A 126 13.82 4.94 -0.85
CA GLN A 126 15.22 4.58 -0.74
C GLN A 126 15.77 3.86 -1.97
N GLU A 127 16.87 4.38 -2.51
CA GLU A 127 17.73 3.66 -3.44
C GLU A 127 18.78 2.80 -2.71
N ILE A 128 18.93 1.55 -3.14
CA ILE A 128 19.89 0.57 -2.61
C ILE A 128 20.77 0.05 -3.75
N LYS A 129 22.02 0.51 -3.81
CA LYS A 129 23.00 0.08 -4.81
C LYS A 129 23.78 -1.14 -4.30
N VAL A 130 23.50 -2.32 -4.86
CA VAL A 130 24.13 -3.59 -4.47
C VAL A 130 25.45 -3.79 -5.23
N SER A 131 25.48 -3.43 -6.51
CA SER A 131 26.67 -3.49 -7.35
C SER A 131 26.67 -2.36 -8.39
N LYS A 132 27.67 -2.35 -9.28
CA LYS A 132 27.70 -1.42 -10.41
C LYS A 132 26.55 -1.63 -11.40
N LYS A 133 25.96 -2.82 -11.43
CA LYS A 133 24.94 -3.24 -12.41
C LYS A 133 23.62 -3.71 -11.78
N LEU A 134 23.48 -3.49 -10.47
CA LEU A 134 22.30 -3.95 -9.74
C LEU A 134 22.01 -3.02 -8.59
N GLY A 135 20.82 -2.42 -8.64
CA GLY A 135 20.22 -1.64 -7.58
C GLY A 135 18.77 -2.02 -7.38
N TYR A 136 18.23 -1.59 -6.25
CA TYR A 136 16.83 -1.70 -5.89
C TYR A 136 16.31 -0.36 -5.41
N MET A 137 15.07 -0.02 -5.75
CA MET A 137 14.34 1.09 -5.16
C MET A 137 13.25 0.51 -4.27
N VAL A 138 13.15 1.06 -3.05
CA VAL A 138 12.00 0.87 -2.18
C VAL A 138 11.11 2.07 -2.39
N ALA A 139 9.91 1.83 -2.88
CA ALA A 139 8.93 2.88 -3.16
C ALA A 139 7.59 2.57 -2.49
N VAL A 140 6.77 3.59 -2.27
CA VAL A 140 5.36 3.45 -1.86
C VAL A 140 4.48 4.06 -2.93
N ALA A 141 3.23 3.61 -3.03
CA ALA A 141 2.26 4.31 -3.87
C ALA A 141 2.01 5.72 -3.32
N ALA A 142 1.88 6.71 -4.21
CA ALA A 142 1.52 8.07 -3.82
C ALA A 142 0.15 8.09 -3.12
N ASP A 143 -0.80 7.33 -3.66
CA ASP A 143 -2.07 7.02 -3.02
C ASP A 143 -2.06 5.60 -2.47
N PRO A 144 -2.34 5.38 -1.17
CA PRO A 144 -2.36 4.04 -0.60
C PRO A 144 -3.47 3.21 -1.25
N PRO A 145 -3.22 1.90 -1.49
CA PRO A 145 -4.22 1.03 -2.07
C PRO A 145 -5.41 0.90 -1.12
N MET A 146 -6.60 0.96 -1.72
CA MET A 146 -7.86 0.82 -1.00
C MET A 146 -8.52 -0.52 -1.33
N TYR A 147 -9.01 -1.17 -0.28
CA TYR A 147 -9.57 -2.51 -0.33
C TYR A 147 -11.03 -2.47 0.09
N PRO A 148 -11.97 -2.53 -0.88
CA PRO A 148 -13.39 -2.74 -0.58
C PRO A 148 -13.60 -4.10 0.08
N ALA A 149 -14.22 -4.11 1.25
CA ALA A 149 -14.40 -5.32 2.04
C ALA A 149 -15.78 -5.39 2.71
N GLU A 150 -16.25 -6.60 2.97
CA GLU A 150 -17.36 -6.87 3.89
C GLU A 150 -16.79 -6.95 5.32
N LEU A 151 -17.36 -6.18 6.26
CA LEU A 151 -17.01 -6.29 7.67
C LEU A 151 -17.72 -7.51 8.28
N LEU A 152 -16.92 -8.36 8.91
CA LEU A 152 -17.37 -9.56 9.59
C LEU A 152 -17.31 -9.37 11.11
N ASP A 153 -18.08 -10.20 11.82
CA ASP A 153 -18.03 -10.23 13.28
C ASP A 153 -16.61 -10.51 13.80
N GLY A 154 -16.25 -9.84 14.90
CA GLY A 154 -14.99 -10.11 15.61
C GLY A 154 -13.77 -9.39 15.05
N GLY A 155 -13.94 -8.26 14.35
CA GLY A 155 -12.83 -7.43 13.87
C GLY A 155 -12.12 -8.00 12.65
N LYS A 156 -12.85 -8.73 11.81
CA LYS A 156 -12.35 -9.32 10.56
C LYS A 156 -13.04 -8.68 9.38
N ALA A 157 -12.38 -8.70 8.23
CA ALA A 157 -12.96 -8.26 6.97
C ALA A 157 -12.63 -9.26 5.86
N ARG A 158 -13.51 -9.35 4.87
CA ARG A 158 -13.28 -10.16 3.65
C ARG A 158 -13.28 -9.24 2.43
N LEU A 159 -12.25 -9.36 1.60
CA LEU A 159 -12.20 -8.67 0.31
C LEU A 159 -13.42 -8.99 -0.56
N LEU A 160 -13.97 -7.95 -1.18
CA LEU A 160 -15.03 -8.12 -2.16
C LEU A 160 -14.45 -8.56 -3.50
N SER A 161 -15.14 -9.47 -4.18
CA SER A 161 -14.79 -9.82 -5.54
C SER A 161 -15.15 -8.69 -6.51
N PRO A 162 -14.50 -8.60 -7.68
CA PRO A 162 -14.88 -7.63 -8.72
C PRO A 162 -16.34 -7.73 -9.14
N GLU A 163 -16.93 -8.92 -9.07
CA GLU A 163 -18.33 -9.16 -9.37
C GLU A 163 -19.28 -8.52 -8.33
N ALA A 164 -18.89 -8.50 -7.06
CA ALA A 164 -19.67 -7.86 -6.00
C ALA A 164 -19.64 -6.32 -6.11
N LEU A 165 -18.57 -5.78 -6.70
CA LEU A 165 -18.41 -4.35 -6.96
C LEU A 165 -19.09 -3.91 -8.27
N ALA A 166 -19.66 -4.82 -9.04
CA ALA A 166 -20.39 -4.49 -10.25
C ALA A 166 -21.81 -3.98 -9.91
N GLY A 167 -21.97 -2.66 -9.75
CA GLY A 167 -23.28 -2.01 -9.56
C GLY A 167 -23.27 -0.93 -8.48
N ASP A 168 -24.43 -0.67 -7.87
CA ASP A 168 -24.65 0.42 -6.90
C ASP A 168 -23.70 0.35 -5.70
N LEU A 169 -23.32 -0.86 -5.25
CA LEU A 169 -22.34 -1.02 -4.17
C LEU A 169 -20.95 -0.50 -4.59
N GLY A 170 -20.54 -0.77 -5.84
CA GLY A 170 -19.30 -0.22 -6.38
C GLY A 170 -19.35 1.30 -6.54
N GLU A 171 -20.50 1.86 -6.92
CA GLU A 171 -20.71 3.32 -6.95
C GLU A 171 -20.53 3.93 -5.56
N ALA A 172 -21.11 3.32 -4.51
CA ALA A 172 -20.94 3.78 -3.14
C ALA A 172 -19.48 3.74 -2.67
N PHE A 173 -18.70 2.74 -3.09
CA PHE A 173 -17.27 2.68 -2.81
C PHE A 173 -16.47 3.76 -3.54
N ASN A 174 -16.82 4.06 -4.80
CA ASN A 174 -16.20 5.15 -5.53
C ASN A 174 -16.49 6.50 -4.87
N GLU A 175 -17.73 6.74 -4.45
CA GLU A 175 -18.09 7.95 -3.70
C GLU A 175 -17.31 8.04 -2.38
N ALA A 176 -17.20 6.93 -1.62
CA ALA A 176 -16.44 6.90 -0.38
C ALA A 176 -14.94 7.17 -0.59
N ARG A 177 -14.35 6.63 -1.66
CA ARG A 177 -12.95 6.90 -2.05
C ARG A 177 -12.77 8.37 -2.42
N ASP A 178 -13.66 8.91 -3.25
CA ASP A 178 -13.58 10.30 -3.71
C ASP A 178 -13.79 11.27 -2.54
N MET A 179 -14.57 10.92 -1.51
CA MET A 179 -14.65 11.71 -0.28
C MET A 179 -13.36 11.65 0.57
N PHE A 180 -12.61 10.54 0.50
CA PHE A 180 -11.38 10.37 1.27
C PHE A 180 -10.17 11.05 0.61
N PHE A 181 -10.09 11.03 -0.73
CA PHE A 181 -8.97 11.61 -1.49
C PHE A 181 -9.30 12.92 -2.23
N GLY A 182 -10.58 13.20 -2.48
CA GLY A 182 -11.02 14.28 -3.39
C GLY A 182 -11.15 15.67 -2.78
N GLU A 183 -10.67 15.91 -1.56
CA GLU A 183 -10.67 17.25 -0.95
C GLU A 183 -9.40 18.09 -1.23
N ASP A 184 -8.50 17.66 -2.12
CA ASP A 184 -7.30 18.45 -2.51
C ASP A 184 -7.43 19.22 -3.84
N ASP A 185 -8.58 19.19 -4.53
CA ASP A 185 -8.78 19.84 -5.83
C ASP A 185 -9.69 21.09 -5.80
N GLU A 186 -9.69 21.83 -4.68
CA GLU A 186 -10.32 23.15 -4.60
C GLU A 186 -9.34 24.23 -4.06
N GLU A 187 -8.13 24.31 -4.62
CA GLU A 187 -7.46 25.62 -4.74
C GLU A 187 -8.29 26.49 -5.70
N ALA A 188 -9.21 27.23 -5.10
CA ALA A 188 -9.94 28.32 -5.69
C ALA A 188 -9.01 29.27 -6.47
N VAL A 189 -9.13 29.26 -7.80
CA VAL A 189 -8.63 30.31 -8.69
C VAL A 189 -9.56 31.53 -8.65
#